data_AF-A0A1C6VT82-F1
#
_entry.id   AF-A0A1C6VT82-F1
#
_cell.length_a   1.000
_cell.length_b   1.000
_cell.length_c   1.000
_cell.angle_alpha   90.00
_cell.angle_beta   90.00
_cell.angle_gamma   90.00
#
_symmetry.space_group_name_H-M   'P 1'
#
loop_
_entity.id
_entity.type
_entity.pdbx_description
1 polymer ?
#
loop_
_entity_poly.entity_id
_entity_poly.type
_entity_poly.pdbx_seq_one_letter_code
_entity_poly.pdbx_strand_id
1 'polypeptide(L)'
;MTKRFDLIDMQVDGPHAVNTLAATGVPGQDGRVDDVQGTAEAVEHGWYAVRSVFQYGNAAPHVYEERITIWRASSFDAAVVMAEAEAAEYTEGVDRVHLGFAQVHHLSAEPGHGAEIYSLMRDSNLPADAYLDRFFDTGDERQGILPG
;
A
#
# COMPACT_ATOMS: atom_id res chain seq x y z
N MET A 1 8.80 2.87 -16.25
CA MET A 1 8.01 1.62 -16.24
C MET A 1 7.97 1.16 -14.79
N THR A 2 6.92 1.52 -14.06
CA THR A 2 6.77 1.19 -12.64
C THR A 2 6.51 -0.30 -12.50
N LYS A 3 7.29 -0.99 -11.65
CA LYS A 3 6.95 -2.35 -11.21
C LYS A 3 5.97 -2.22 -10.05
N ARG A 4 4.68 -2.39 -10.36
CA ARG A 4 3.61 -2.48 -9.36
C ARG A 4 3.48 -3.93 -8.92
N PHE A 5 3.61 -4.18 -7.63
CA PHE A 5 3.33 -5.48 -7.04
C PHE A 5 2.25 -5.31 -5.99
N ASP A 6 1.05 -5.77 -6.32
CA ASP A 6 0.01 -6.00 -5.33
C ASP A 6 0.33 -7.34 -4.68
N LEU A 7 0.49 -7.35 -3.35
CA LEU A 7 0.51 -8.62 -2.63
C LEU A 7 -0.91 -9.18 -2.72
N ILE A 8 -1.12 -10.12 -3.65
CA ILE A 8 -2.38 -10.85 -3.84
C ILE A 8 -2.85 -11.40 -2.50
N ASP A 9 -4.07 -11.00 -2.12
CA ASP A 9 -5.01 -11.62 -1.20
C ASP A 9 -4.45 -12.79 -0.37
N MET A 10 -4.05 -12.50 0.87
CA MET A 10 -4.31 -13.45 1.96
C MET A 10 -5.81 -13.35 2.30
N GLN A 11 -6.64 -13.90 1.41
CA GLN A 11 -8.03 -14.24 1.73
C GLN A 11 -7.99 -15.25 2.89
N VAL A 12 -8.16 -14.76 4.11
CA VAL A 12 -8.62 -15.58 5.21
C VAL A 12 -10.10 -15.84 4.92
N ASP A 13 -10.40 -17.00 4.32
CA ASP A 13 -11.77 -17.49 4.16
C ASP A 13 -12.45 -17.51 5.55
N GLY A 14 -13.36 -16.57 5.77
CA GLY A 14 -14.18 -16.43 6.97
C GLY A 14 -15.57 -15.90 6.60
N PRO A 15 -16.67 -16.51 7.05
CA PRO A 15 -17.94 -16.40 6.35
C PRO A 15 -18.84 -15.25 6.85
N HIS A 16 -19.78 -14.88 5.96
CA HIS A 16 -21.03 -14.14 6.17
C HIS A 16 -20.94 -12.60 6.10
N ALA A 17 -21.85 -11.89 5.42
CA ALA A 17 -23.29 -12.16 5.37
C ALA A 17 -23.92 -11.95 3.98
N VAL A 18 -24.68 -12.97 3.56
CA VAL A 18 -25.71 -12.89 2.54
C VAL A 18 -26.91 -12.19 3.19
N ASN A 19 -27.25 -10.98 2.76
CA ASN A 19 -28.49 -10.36 3.21
C ASN A 19 -29.63 -10.80 2.27
N THR A 20 -30.29 -11.90 2.64
CA THR A 20 -31.59 -12.27 2.09
C THR A 20 -32.66 -11.44 2.78
N LEU A 21 -33.31 -10.55 2.03
CA LEU A 21 -34.67 -10.14 2.36
C LEU A 21 -35.58 -10.43 1.16
N ALA A 22 -36.29 -11.54 1.26
CA ALA A 22 -37.55 -11.73 0.57
C ALA A 22 -38.65 -11.07 1.41
N ALA A 23 -39.35 -10.09 0.85
CA ALA A 23 -40.68 -9.71 1.31
C ALA A 23 -41.56 -9.47 0.08
N THR A 24 -42.66 -10.22 0.07
CA THR A 24 -43.75 -10.35 -0.90
C THR A 24 -44.43 -9.03 -1.31
N GLY A 25 -44.84 -8.92 -2.58
CA GLY A 25 -45.68 -7.83 -3.11
C GLY A 25 -47.12 -7.82 -2.55
N VAL A 26 -47.85 -6.71 -2.66
CA VAL A 26 -48.87 -6.35 -3.70
C VAL A 26 -49.27 -4.85 -3.52
N PRO A 27 -49.77 -4.12 -4.55
CA PRO A 27 -49.52 -2.68 -4.75
C PRO A 27 -50.69 -1.72 -4.41
N GLY A 28 -50.37 -0.43 -4.31
CA GLY A 28 -51.33 0.69 -4.27
C GLY A 28 -50.65 2.02 -4.65
N GLN A 29 -51.24 2.74 -5.60
CA GLN A 29 -50.76 3.97 -6.23
C GLN A 29 -50.81 5.19 -5.29
N ASP A 30 -49.91 6.17 -5.45
CA ASP A 30 -50.19 7.55 -5.91
C ASP A 30 -48.89 8.39 -5.89
N GLY A 31 -48.77 9.31 -6.84
CA GLY A 31 -47.51 9.88 -7.32
C GLY A 31 -46.73 10.78 -6.36
N ARG A 32 -45.41 10.81 -6.57
CA ARG A 32 -44.58 11.97 -6.26
C ARG A 32 -43.34 11.94 -7.14
N VAL A 33 -43.03 13.11 -7.67
CA VAL A 33 -41.90 13.46 -8.55
C VAL A 33 -40.59 12.74 -8.20
N ASP A 34 -40.02 12.06 -9.19
CA ASP A 34 -38.67 11.49 -9.13
C ASP A 34 -37.64 12.63 -9.20
N ASP A 35 -37.28 13.19 -8.05
CA ASP A 35 -35.96 13.82 -7.91
C ASP A 35 -34.92 12.69 -7.97
N VAL A 36 -34.36 12.47 -9.16
CA VAL A 36 -33.19 11.59 -9.35
C VAL A 36 -31.99 12.31 -8.75
N GLN A 37 -31.92 12.28 -7.42
CA GLN A 37 -30.75 12.65 -6.67
C GLN A 37 -29.74 11.54 -6.91
N GLY A 38 -28.89 11.73 -7.92
CA GLY A 38 -27.71 10.90 -8.14
C GLY A 38 -26.93 10.87 -6.85
N THR A 39 -27.06 9.78 -6.10
CA THR A 39 -26.22 9.51 -4.94
C THR A 39 -24.82 9.34 -5.50
N ALA A 40 -23.98 10.37 -5.36
CA ALA A 40 -22.55 10.17 -5.43
C ALA A 40 -22.24 9.07 -4.42
N GLU A 41 -21.94 7.86 -4.91
CA GLU A 41 -21.49 6.79 -4.04
C GLU A 41 -20.30 7.35 -3.27
N ALA A 42 -20.41 7.41 -1.95
CA ALA A 42 -19.32 7.84 -1.11
C ALA A 42 -18.16 6.89 -1.42
N VAL A 43 -17.08 7.43 -2.00
CA VAL A 43 -15.90 6.62 -2.26
C VAL A 43 -15.31 6.30 -0.90
N GLU A 44 -15.55 5.08 -0.42
CA GLU A 44 -14.96 4.60 0.83
C GLU A 44 -13.44 4.62 0.68
N HIS A 45 -12.76 5.24 1.66
CA HIS A 45 -11.30 5.33 1.67
C HIS A 45 -10.73 4.33 2.67
N GLY A 46 -9.82 3.49 2.20
CA GLY A 46 -9.00 2.60 3.01
C GLY A 46 -7.66 3.22 3.40
N TRP A 47 -6.92 2.51 4.23
CA TRP A 47 -5.55 2.86 4.59
C TRP A 47 -4.58 1.91 3.89
N TYR A 48 -3.51 2.47 3.33
CA TYR A 48 -2.55 1.73 2.52
C TYR A 48 -1.13 2.12 2.91
N ALA A 49 -0.26 1.15 3.09
CA ALA A 49 1.17 1.38 3.20
C ALA A 49 1.83 1.07 1.86
N VAL A 50 2.74 1.94 1.42
CA VAL A 50 3.45 1.77 0.15
C VAL A 50 4.95 1.75 0.42
N ARG A 51 5.59 0.62 0.10
CA ARG A 51 7.05 0.46 0.12
C ARG A 51 7.63 0.89 -1.23
N SER A 52 8.51 1.88 -1.19
CA SER A 52 9.21 2.46 -2.35
C SER A 52 10.73 2.29 -2.21
N VAL A 53 11.43 2.18 -3.34
CA VAL A 53 12.90 2.05 -3.36
C VAL A 53 13.53 3.22 -4.12
N PHE A 54 14.57 3.78 -3.51
CA PHE A 54 15.34 4.90 -4.03
C PHE A 54 16.81 4.52 -4.15
N GLN A 55 17.52 5.13 -5.08
CA GLN A 55 18.98 5.03 -5.21
C GLN A 55 19.60 6.41 -5.03
N TYR A 56 20.66 6.50 -4.22
CA TYR A 56 21.50 7.69 -4.10
C TYR A 56 22.68 7.62 -5.06
N GLY A 57 22.94 8.72 -5.75
CA GLY A 57 24.04 8.84 -6.71
C GLY A 57 23.94 7.87 -7.89
N ASN A 58 24.84 8.07 -8.85
CA ASN A 58 24.96 7.21 -10.04
C ASN A 58 26.29 6.41 -10.10
N ALA A 59 27.19 6.63 -9.13
CA ALA A 59 28.48 5.97 -9.03
C ALA A 59 28.51 4.93 -7.89
N ALA A 60 29.39 3.94 -8.01
CA ALA A 60 29.60 2.94 -6.98
C ALA A 60 30.35 3.53 -5.76
N PRO A 61 30.09 3.04 -4.53
CA PRO A 61 29.08 2.03 -4.18
C PRO A 61 27.64 2.59 -4.27
N HIS A 62 26.73 1.79 -4.82
CA HIS A 62 25.32 2.17 -4.88
C HIS A 62 24.69 2.06 -3.49
N VAL A 63 23.89 3.06 -3.15
CA VAL A 63 23.18 3.11 -1.87
C VAL A 63 21.70 3.12 -2.19
N TYR A 64 20.99 2.15 -1.63
CA TYR A 64 19.56 2.01 -1.80
C TYR A 64 18.86 2.33 -0.49
N GLU A 65 17.75 3.05 -0.57
CA GLU A 65 16.87 3.32 0.56
C GLU A 65 15.50 2.73 0.26
N GLU A 66 14.96 2.01 1.23
CA GLU A 66 13.59 1.54 1.21
C GLU A 66 12.77 2.38 2.18
N ARG A 67 11.73 3.04 1.69
CA ARG A 67 10.81 3.86 2.50
C ARG A 67 9.43 3.26 2.47
N ILE A 68 8.74 3.29 3.62
CA ILE A 68 7.31 2.94 3.71
C ILE A 68 6.55 4.19 4.11
N THR A 69 5.55 4.56 3.31
CA THR A 69 4.64 5.70 3.58
C THR A 69 3.21 5.20 3.72
N ILE A 70 2.40 5.87 4.54
CA ILE A 70 1.01 5.50 4.79
C ILE A 70 0.08 6.53 4.13
N TRP A 71 -0.93 6.04 3.43
CA TRP A 71 -1.86 6.81 2.62
C TRP A 71 -3.29 6.45 2.95
N ARG A 72 -4.15 7.46 3.03
CA ARG A 72 -5.59 7.26 3.00
C ARG A 72 -6.06 7.44 1.56
N ALA A 73 -6.55 6.37 0.94
CA ALA A 73 -6.85 6.34 -0.49
C ALA A 73 -8.12 5.57 -0.81
N SER A 74 -8.68 5.81 -2.00
CA SER A 74 -9.88 5.08 -2.46
C SER A 74 -9.57 3.69 -3.02
N SER A 75 -8.31 3.39 -3.34
CA SER A 75 -7.88 2.11 -3.90
C SER A 75 -6.36 1.92 -3.78
N PHE A 76 -5.89 0.71 -4.08
CA PHE A 76 -4.46 0.40 -4.26
C PHE A 76 -3.81 1.32 -5.29
N ASP A 77 -4.41 1.47 -6.48
CA ASP A 77 -3.88 2.35 -7.53
C ASP A 77 -3.81 3.81 -7.09
N ALA A 78 -4.83 4.29 -6.37
CA ALA A 78 -4.83 5.65 -5.84
C ALA A 78 -3.68 5.84 -4.82
N ALA A 79 -3.45 4.86 -3.95
CA ALA A 79 -2.32 4.88 -3.02
C ALA A 79 -0.96 4.88 -3.75
N VAL A 80 -0.80 4.10 -4.83
CA VAL A 80 0.41 4.15 -5.67
C VAL A 80 0.62 5.53 -6.25
N VAL A 81 -0.41 6.14 -6.83
CA VAL A 81 -0.30 7.48 -7.44
C VAL A 81 0.12 8.52 -6.39
N MET A 82 -0.44 8.47 -5.18
CA MET A 82 -0.04 9.35 -4.08
C MET A 82 1.41 9.11 -3.65
N ALA A 83 1.82 7.85 -3.52
CA ALA A 83 3.19 7.49 -3.15
C ALA A 83 4.22 7.86 -4.23
N GLU A 84 3.87 7.73 -5.52
CA GLU A 84 4.72 8.16 -6.64
C GLU A 84 4.86 9.69 -6.69
N ALA A 85 3.79 10.42 -6.38
CA ALA A 85 3.84 11.88 -6.27
C ALA A 85 4.75 12.33 -5.11
N GLU A 86 4.61 11.73 -3.92
CA GLU A 86 5.51 12.00 -2.79
C GLU A 86 6.95 11.59 -3.09
N ALA A 87 7.17 10.46 -3.77
CA ALA A 87 8.50 10.04 -4.18
C ALA A 87 9.14 11.05 -5.13
N ALA A 88 8.37 11.64 -6.05
CA ALA A 88 8.86 12.68 -6.95
C ALA A 88 9.29 13.93 -6.16
N GLU A 89 8.45 14.41 -5.24
CA GLU A 89 8.77 15.53 -4.32
C GLU A 89 10.02 15.20 -3.47
N TYR A 90 10.08 13.99 -2.92
CA TYR A 90 11.20 13.54 -2.11
C TYR A 90 12.51 13.52 -2.91
N THR A 91 12.48 13.29 -4.21
CA THR A 91 13.69 13.29 -5.07
C THR A 91 14.03 14.65 -5.68
N GLU A 92 13.20 15.67 -5.47
CA GLU A 92 13.41 16.97 -6.09
C GLU A 92 14.67 17.66 -5.56
N GLY A 93 15.55 18.10 -6.48
CA GLY A 93 16.73 18.91 -6.14
C GLY A 93 17.86 18.17 -5.42
N VAL A 94 17.81 16.84 -5.31
CA VAL A 94 18.80 16.01 -4.62
C VAL A 94 19.37 14.92 -5.53
N ASP A 95 20.57 14.41 -5.22
CA ASP A 95 21.20 13.31 -5.95
C ASP A 95 20.63 11.94 -5.52
N ARG A 96 19.33 11.77 -5.75
CA ARG A 96 18.55 10.58 -5.44
C ARG A 96 17.47 10.38 -6.49
N VAL A 97 17.22 9.13 -6.87
CA VAL A 97 16.16 8.78 -7.84
C VAL A 97 15.24 7.70 -7.27
N HIS A 98 13.95 7.82 -7.55
CA HIS A 98 12.98 6.75 -7.32
C HIS A 98 13.12 5.69 -8.41
N LEU A 99 13.18 4.41 -8.04
CA LEU A 99 13.44 3.32 -8.99
C LEU A 99 12.17 2.79 -9.69
N GLY A 100 11.03 3.46 -9.52
CA GLY A 100 9.76 2.97 -10.05
C GLY A 100 9.29 1.67 -9.39
N PHE A 101 9.74 1.39 -8.16
CA PHE A 101 9.21 0.30 -7.35
C PHE A 101 8.16 0.86 -6.38
N ALA A 102 6.97 0.27 -6.40
CA ALA A 102 5.90 0.54 -5.45
C ALA A 102 5.21 -0.78 -5.10
N GLN A 103 5.32 -1.19 -3.84
CA GLN A 103 4.63 -2.35 -3.28
C GLN A 103 3.60 -1.87 -2.27
N VAL A 104 2.33 -2.20 -2.50
CA VAL A 104 1.22 -1.68 -1.71
C VAL A 104 0.68 -2.77 -0.77
N HIS A 105 0.36 -2.37 0.45
CA HIS A 105 -0.28 -3.19 1.47
C HIS A 105 -1.52 -2.47 1.99
N HIS A 106 -2.69 -3.11 1.93
CA HIS A 106 -3.92 -2.55 2.50
C HIS A 106 -4.00 -2.89 3.98
N LEU A 107 -4.24 -1.87 4.81
CA LEU A 107 -4.40 -2.02 6.24
C LEU A 107 -5.86 -2.35 6.56
N SER A 108 -6.08 -3.28 7.49
CA SER A 108 -7.43 -3.68 7.90
C SER A 108 -8.20 -2.58 8.65
N ALA A 109 -7.52 -1.55 9.13
CA ALA A 109 -8.07 -0.45 9.91
C ALA A 109 -7.18 0.80 9.83
N GLU A 110 -7.62 1.89 10.45
CA GLU A 110 -6.78 3.06 10.70
C GLU A 110 -5.50 2.65 11.47
N PRO A 111 -4.30 3.12 11.04
CA PRO A 111 -3.04 2.75 11.67
C PRO A 111 -2.98 3.25 13.12
N GLY A 112 -3.06 2.32 14.06
CA GLY A 112 -2.87 2.55 15.48
C GLY A 112 -1.62 1.86 16.03
N HIS A 113 -1.46 1.90 17.36
CA HIS A 113 -0.40 1.18 18.04
C HIS A 113 -0.46 -0.33 17.71
N GLY A 114 0.66 -0.88 17.22
CA GLY A 114 0.75 -2.29 16.85
C GLY A 114 0.16 -2.65 15.49
N ALA A 115 -0.29 -1.67 14.69
CA ALA A 115 -0.76 -1.94 13.34
C ALA A 115 0.38 -2.48 12.46
N GLU A 116 0.13 -3.60 11.79
CA GLU A 116 1.01 -4.10 10.73
C GLU A 116 0.85 -3.19 9.51
N ILE A 117 1.97 -2.66 9.03
CA ILE A 117 2.01 -1.80 7.83
C ILE A 117 2.72 -2.48 6.67
N TYR A 118 3.41 -3.59 6.92
CA TYR A 118 4.20 -4.28 5.91
C TYR A 118 4.53 -5.70 6.38
N SER A 119 4.46 -6.64 5.45
CA SER A 119 4.92 -8.01 5.63
C SER A 119 5.54 -8.51 4.34
N LEU A 120 6.63 -9.29 4.46
CA LEU A 120 7.29 -9.96 3.35
C LEU A 120 7.60 -11.39 3.75
N MET A 121 6.95 -12.32 3.05
CA MET A 121 7.34 -13.71 3.08
C MET A 121 8.33 -13.98 1.94
N ARG A 122 9.41 -14.71 2.25
CA ARG A 122 10.44 -15.10 1.29
C ARG A 122 10.83 -16.54 1.53
N ASP A 123 10.68 -17.36 0.49
CA ASP A 123 11.27 -18.70 0.49
C ASP A 123 12.80 -18.60 0.42
N SER A 124 13.48 -19.38 1.26
CA SER A 124 14.93 -19.40 1.35
C SER A 124 15.42 -20.79 1.77
N ASN A 125 16.51 -21.23 1.15
CA ASN A 125 17.22 -22.45 1.54
C ASN A 125 18.31 -22.18 2.60
N LEU A 126 18.46 -20.92 3.04
CA LEU A 126 19.43 -20.54 4.07
C LEU A 126 18.89 -20.85 5.47
N PRO A 127 19.75 -21.31 6.41
CA PRO A 127 19.40 -21.32 7.82
C PRO A 127 19.27 -19.89 8.37
N ALA A 128 18.64 -19.74 9.53
CA ALA A 128 18.23 -18.44 10.08
C ALA A 128 19.36 -17.40 10.14
N ASP A 129 20.51 -17.72 10.76
CA ASP A 129 21.60 -16.74 10.92
C ASP A 129 22.15 -16.28 9.56
N ALA A 130 22.40 -17.21 8.65
CA ALA A 130 22.86 -16.89 7.30
C ALA A 130 21.82 -16.11 6.47
N TYR A 131 20.52 -16.24 6.78
CA TYR A 131 19.47 -15.45 6.17
C TYR A 131 19.50 -14.00 6.67
N LEU A 132 19.68 -13.81 7.98
CA LEU A 132 19.80 -12.49 8.60
C LEU A 132 21.04 -11.74 8.07
N ASP A 133 22.21 -12.37 8.11
CA ASP A 133 23.47 -11.78 7.63
C ASP A 133 23.40 -11.44 6.13
N ARG A 134 22.61 -12.20 5.35
CA ARG A 134 22.48 -11.97 3.91
C ARG A 134 21.61 -10.77 3.57
N PHE A 135 20.54 -10.54 4.33
CA PHE A 135 19.48 -9.61 3.90
C PHE A 135 19.23 -8.44 4.85
N PHE A 136 19.71 -8.50 6.09
CA PHE A 136 19.34 -7.55 7.14
C PHE A 136 20.52 -7.05 8.00
N ASP A 137 21.52 -7.90 8.24
CA ASP A 137 22.73 -7.57 9.02
C ASP A 137 23.98 -7.77 8.15
N THR A 138 24.05 -7.01 7.06
CA THR A 138 25.17 -7.08 6.11
C THR A 138 26.39 -6.32 6.64
N GLY A 139 26.19 -5.41 7.60
CA GLY A 139 27.22 -4.54 8.17
C GLY A 139 27.39 -3.22 7.42
N ASP A 140 26.70 -3.04 6.28
CA ASP A 140 26.77 -1.83 5.43
C ASP A 140 25.49 -0.96 5.53
N GLU A 141 24.53 -1.34 6.37
CA GLU A 141 23.27 -0.61 6.56
C GLU A 141 23.49 0.80 7.12
N ARG A 142 22.77 1.78 6.58
CA ARG A 142 22.76 3.17 7.07
C ARG A 142 21.49 3.41 7.87
N GLN A 143 21.47 2.94 9.11
CA GLN A 143 20.30 3.09 9.99
C GLN A 143 20.41 4.34 10.87
N GLY A 144 19.34 5.12 10.96
CA GLY A 144 19.19 6.24 11.90
C GLY A 144 19.85 7.58 11.50
N ILE A 145 20.81 7.59 10.57
CA ILE A 145 21.42 8.83 10.03
C ILE A 145 21.29 8.80 8.51
N LEU A 146 20.44 9.67 7.96
CA LEU A 146 20.40 9.90 6.52
C LEU A 146 21.64 10.74 6.12
N PRO A 147 22.38 10.36 5.06
CA PRO A 147 23.41 11.24 4.51
C PRO A 147 22.73 12.54 4.05
N GLY A 148 23.25 13.68 4.54
CA GLY A 148 22.78 15.02 4.18
C GLY A 148 23.18 15.44 2.77
#